data_AF-A0A6I2IF99-F1
#
_entry.id   AF-A0A6I2IF99-F1
#
_cell.length_a   1.000
_cell.length_b   1.000
_cell.length_c   1.000
_cell.angle_alpha   90.00
_cell.angle_beta   90.00
_cell.angle_gamma   90.00
#
_symmetry.space_group_name_H-M   'P 1'
#
loop_
_entity.id
_entity.type
_entity.pdbx_description
1 polymer ?
#
loop_
_entity_poly.entity_id
_entity_poly.type
_entity_poly.pdbx_seq_one_letter_code
_entity_poly.pdbx_strand_id
1 'polypeptide(L)'
;MENVQGIGIASAQLALLQRMQQTAMAAGTTAIAPAQVMPASMQPTGQLSFADVLNRAIEGVDSIQHSAAAKQTAVETGISDDLTGAMVESQKASVSFAAMVQVRNKLTTALDEIMNLAV
;
A
#
# COMPACT_ATOMS: atom_id res chain seq x y z
N MET A 1 24.30 56.89 5.50
CA MET A 1 23.83 56.40 6.80
C MET A 1 23.21 55.03 6.58
N GLU A 2 24.09 54.04 6.49
CA GLU A 2 23.76 52.61 6.43
C GLU A 2 23.33 52.09 7.81
N ASN A 3 22.70 50.90 7.79
CA ASN A 3 22.66 49.87 8.85
C ASN A 3 21.28 49.61 9.49
N VAL A 4 20.33 49.03 8.72
CA VAL A 4 19.09 48.42 9.27
C VAL A 4 18.70 47.12 8.55
N GLN A 5 19.64 46.21 8.28
CA GLN A 5 19.32 44.87 7.72
C GLN A 5 19.89 43.67 8.52
N GLY A 6 20.42 43.89 9.73
CA GLY A 6 21.09 42.84 10.52
C GLY A 6 20.27 42.10 11.60
N ILE A 7 19.00 42.47 11.87
CA ILE A 7 18.31 42.04 13.12
C ILE A 7 17.24 40.96 12.91
N GLY A 8 16.87 40.62 11.67
CA GLY A 8 15.82 39.60 11.40
C GLY A 8 16.27 38.13 11.45
N ILE A 9 17.57 37.87 11.32
CA ILE A 9 18.11 36.51 11.15
C ILE A 9 18.45 35.84 12.49
N ALA A 10 18.83 36.63 13.50
CA ALA A 10 19.16 36.14 14.84
C ALA A 10 17.91 35.70 15.62
N SER A 11 16.78 36.39 15.46
CA SER A 11 15.51 36.03 16.11
C SER A 11 14.91 34.74 15.53
N ALA A 12 15.08 34.50 14.22
CA ALA A 12 14.65 33.26 13.58
C ALA A 12 15.44 32.03 14.07
N GLN A 13 16.75 32.17 14.32
CA GLN A 13 17.55 31.10 14.93
C GLN A 13 17.14 30.81 16.38
N LEU A 14 16.77 31.84 17.14
CA LEU A 14 16.31 31.68 18.52
C LEU A 14 14.97 30.91 18.59
N ALA A 15 14.05 31.19 17.66
CA ALA A 15 12.78 30.47 17.56
C ALA A 15 12.95 28.99 17.16
N LEU A 16 13.92 28.69 16.30
CA LEU A 16 14.24 27.31 15.92
C LEU A 16 14.80 26.49 17.08
N LEU A 17 15.67 27.10 17.90
CA LEU A 17 16.22 26.46 19.10
C LEU A 17 15.14 26.12 20.14
N GLN A 18 14.17 27.01 20.35
CA GLN A 18 13.02 26.73 21.22
C GLN A 18 12.17 25.57 20.70
N ARG A 19 11.96 25.48 19.38
CA ARG A 19 11.22 24.38 18.76
C ARG A 19 11.94 23.03 18.87
N MET A 20 13.27 23.03 18.78
CA MET A 20 14.06 21.81 19.02
C MET A 20 13.95 21.31 20.46
N GLN A 21 13.98 22.20 21.46
CA GLN A 21 13.83 21.80 22.87
C GLN A 21 12.46 21.17 23.17
N GLN A 22 11.38 21.70 22.57
CA GLN A 22 10.03 21.13 22.73
C GLN A 22 9.90 19.74 22.10
N THR A 23 10.55 19.52 20.95
CA THR A 23 10.52 18.23 20.25
C THR A 23 11.33 17.16 21.00
N ALA A 24 12.44 17.55 21.63
CA ALA A 24 13.26 16.65 22.45
C ALA A 24 12.51 16.14 23.70
N MET A 25 11.63 16.96 24.31
CA MET A 25 10.82 16.54 25.45
C MET A 25 9.68 15.58 25.07
N ALA A 26 9.14 15.68 23.84
CA ALA A 26 8.13 14.76 23.33
C ALA A 26 8.71 13.39 22.90
N ALA A 27 10.00 13.34 22.53
CA ALA A 27 10.69 12.10 22.17
C ALA A 27 11.02 11.22 23.39
N GLY A 28 11.04 11.77 24.61
CA GLY A 28 11.38 11.04 25.85
C GLY A 28 10.22 10.27 26.50
N THR A 29 9.00 10.35 25.98
CA THR A 29 7.80 9.74 26.61
C THR A 29 7.10 8.67 25.77
N THR A 30 7.58 8.37 24.55
CA THR A 30 7.10 7.18 23.82
C THR A 30 8.00 6.00 24.17
N ALA A 31 7.90 5.55 25.42
CA ALA A 31 8.37 4.22 25.80
C ALA A 31 7.54 3.20 25.00
N ILE A 32 8.15 2.60 23.98
CA ILE A 32 7.60 1.45 23.28
C ILE A 32 7.58 0.33 24.32
N ALA A 33 6.45 0.15 24.99
CA ALA A 33 6.22 -1.03 25.81
C ALA A 33 6.41 -2.26 24.92
N PRO A 34 7.15 -3.30 25.36
CA PRO A 34 7.22 -4.53 24.59
C PRO A 34 5.80 -5.03 24.38
N ALA A 35 5.43 -5.23 23.12
CA ALA A 35 4.15 -5.78 22.74
C ALA A 35 3.94 -7.09 23.50
N GLN A 36 3.04 -7.07 24.47
CA GLN A 36 2.54 -8.27 25.10
C GLN A 36 1.82 -9.04 24.00
N VAL A 37 2.49 -10.07 23.49
CA VAL A 37 1.88 -11.08 22.62
C VAL A 37 0.79 -11.77 23.42
N MET A 38 -0.42 -11.21 23.34
CA MET A 38 -1.62 -11.96 23.70
C MET A 38 -1.64 -13.21 22.80
N PRO A 39 -1.84 -14.41 23.37
CA PRO A 39 -2.05 -15.58 22.54
C PRO A 39 -3.29 -15.29 21.70
N ALA A 40 -3.08 -15.13 20.40
CA ALA A 40 -4.15 -15.07 19.43
C ALA A 40 -4.95 -16.36 19.61
N SER A 41 -6.10 -16.24 20.28
CA SER A 41 -7.14 -17.26 20.17
C SER A 41 -7.54 -17.23 18.71
N MET A 42 -6.94 -18.13 17.93
CA MET A 42 -7.40 -18.48 16.59
C MET A 42 -8.82 -19.00 16.76
N GLN A 43 -9.79 -18.09 16.77
CA GLN A 43 -11.14 -18.44 16.38
C GLN A 43 -11.01 -19.03 14.98
N PRO A 44 -11.57 -20.22 14.73
CA PRO A 44 -11.62 -20.76 13.39
C PRO A 44 -12.51 -19.81 12.60
N THR A 45 -11.89 -18.84 11.92
CA THR A 45 -12.51 -18.15 10.82
C THR A 45 -12.89 -19.27 9.86
N GLY A 46 -14.21 -19.50 9.72
CA GLY A 46 -14.75 -20.64 8.98
C GLY A 46 -13.97 -20.81 7.68
N GLN A 47 -13.55 -22.06 7.40
CA GLN A 47 -12.57 -22.39 6.36
C GLN A 47 -12.69 -21.45 5.16
N LEU A 48 -11.82 -20.45 5.09
CA LEU A 48 -11.69 -19.64 3.89
C LEU A 48 -11.21 -20.62 2.81
N SER A 49 -12.09 -20.96 1.87
CA SER A 49 -11.80 -21.99 0.89
C SER A 49 -10.72 -21.49 -0.07
N PHE A 50 -9.75 -22.35 -0.36
CA PHE A 50 -8.75 -22.13 -1.40
C PHE A 50 -9.39 -21.66 -2.72
N ALA A 51 -10.48 -22.32 -3.11
CA ALA A 51 -11.21 -22.00 -4.33
C ALA A 51 -11.78 -20.57 -4.30
N ASP A 52 -12.25 -20.10 -3.14
CA ASP A 52 -12.82 -18.76 -3.01
C ASP A 52 -11.76 -17.67 -3.16
N VAL A 53 -10.55 -17.89 -2.61
CA VAL A 53 -9.45 -16.93 -2.74
C VAL A 53 -8.95 -16.86 -4.17
N LEU A 54 -8.77 -18.00 -4.83
CA LEU A 54 -8.35 -18.05 -6.23
C LEU A 54 -9.41 -17.45 -7.16
N ASN A 55 -10.68 -17.78 -6.98
CA ASN A 55 -11.78 -17.20 -7.75
C ASN A 55 -11.82 -15.68 -7.60
N ARG A 56 -11.76 -15.17 -6.36
CA ARG A 56 -11.72 -13.72 -6.11
C ARG A 56 -10.52 -13.04 -6.75
N ALA A 57 -9.35 -13.68 -6.75
CA ALA A 57 -8.17 -13.12 -7.40
C ALA A 57 -8.35 -13.05 -8.92
N ILE A 58 -8.93 -14.08 -9.54
CA ILE A 58 -9.23 -14.11 -10.97
C ILE A 58 -10.27 -13.04 -11.33
N GLU A 59 -11.38 -12.98 -10.59
CA GLU A 59 -12.45 -11.98 -10.79
C GLU A 59 -11.91 -10.55 -10.64
N GLY A 60 -11.04 -10.32 -9.65
CA GLY A 60 -10.42 -9.02 -9.46
C GLY A 60 -9.55 -8.61 -10.65
N VAL A 61 -8.73 -9.51 -11.18
CA VAL A 61 -7.89 -9.22 -12.37
C VAL A 61 -8.75 -9.02 -13.61
N ASP A 62 -9.78 -9.83 -13.82
CA ASP A 62 -10.72 -9.69 -14.94
C ASP A 62 -11.40 -8.31 -14.94
N SER A 63 -11.91 -7.87 -13.78
CA SER A 63 -12.54 -6.55 -13.64
C SER A 63 -11.61 -5.40 -14.01
N ILE A 64 -10.33 -5.50 -13.63
CA ILE A 64 -9.34 -4.45 -13.89
C ILE A 64 -8.94 -4.45 -15.36
N GLN A 65 -8.78 -5.62 -15.96
CA GLN A 65 -8.54 -5.74 -17.41
C GLN A 65 -9.71 -5.16 -18.22
N HIS A 66 -10.95 -5.44 -17.82
CA HIS A 66 -12.14 -4.90 -18.50
C HIS A 66 -12.24 -3.38 -18.37
N SER A 67 -11.95 -2.84 -17.17
CA SER A 67 -11.87 -1.39 -16.92
C SER A 67 -10.82 -0.72 -17.82
N ALA A 68 -9.61 -1.29 -17.87
CA ALA A 68 -8.53 -0.79 -18.71
C ALA A 68 -8.89 -0.83 -20.20
N ALA A 69 -9.45 -1.93 -20.68
CA ALA A 69 -9.89 -2.07 -22.07
C ALA A 69 -10.98 -1.04 -22.42
N ALA A 70 -11.99 -0.86 -21.57
CA ALA A 70 -13.05 0.11 -21.79
C ALA A 70 -12.51 1.55 -21.85
N LYS A 71 -11.61 1.92 -20.93
CA LYS A 71 -10.94 3.22 -20.91
C LYS A 71 -10.10 3.44 -22.17
N GLN A 72 -9.34 2.42 -22.57
CA GLN A 72 -8.50 2.48 -23.76
C GLN A 72 -9.34 2.63 -25.04
N THR A 73 -10.39 1.83 -25.20
CA THR A 73 -11.32 1.96 -26.33
C THR A 73 -12.02 3.32 -26.34
N ALA A 74 -12.43 3.86 -25.19
CA ALA A 74 -13.04 5.19 -25.13
C ALA A 74 -12.09 6.28 -25.62
N VAL A 75 -10.79 6.15 -25.36
CA VAL A 75 -9.77 7.09 -25.86
C VAL A 75 -9.50 6.88 -27.34
N GLU A 76 -9.33 5.64 -27.79
CA GLU A 76 -9.10 5.29 -29.20
C GLU A 76 -10.25 5.71 -30.12
N THR A 77 -11.49 5.68 -29.61
CA THR A 77 -12.70 6.09 -30.35
C THR A 77 -13.01 7.58 -30.24
N GLY A 78 -12.24 8.34 -29.47
CA GLY A 78 -12.47 9.78 -29.26
C GLY A 78 -13.68 10.11 -28.37
N ILE A 79 -14.24 9.12 -27.68
CA ILE A 79 -15.30 9.32 -26.67
C ILE A 79 -14.73 10.01 -25.41
N SER A 80 -13.43 9.84 -25.16
CA SER A 80 -12.74 10.38 -23.98
C SER A 80 -11.34 10.90 -24.36
N ASP A 81 -10.98 12.09 -23.88
CA ASP A 81 -9.61 12.62 -24.01
C ASP A 81 -8.68 12.20 -22.84
N ASP A 82 -9.19 11.39 -21.90
CA ASP A 82 -8.45 10.90 -20.72
C ASP A 82 -7.44 9.78 -21.05
N LEU A 83 -6.43 10.10 -21.86
CA LEU A 83 -5.35 9.16 -22.21
C LEU A 83 -4.54 8.76 -20.96
N THR A 84 -4.31 9.69 -20.04
CA THR A 84 -3.61 9.42 -18.78
C THR A 84 -4.35 8.41 -17.90
N GLY A 85 -5.66 8.54 -17.76
CA GLY A 85 -6.47 7.57 -17.01
C GLY A 85 -6.49 6.19 -17.66
N ALA A 86 -6.55 6.12 -19.00
CA ALA A 86 -6.41 4.86 -19.72
C ALA A 86 -5.04 4.20 -19.47
N MET A 87 -3.94 4.97 -19.54
CA MET A 87 -2.60 4.45 -19.27
C MET A 87 -2.44 3.94 -17.83
N VAL A 88 -3.00 4.67 -16.85
CA VAL A 88 -2.96 4.27 -15.44
C VAL A 88 -3.75 2.98 -15.21
N GLU A 89 -4.94 2.85 -15.79
CA GLU A 89 -5.74 1.62 -15.69
C GLU A 89 -5.03 0.43 -16.37
N SER A 90 -4.37 0.64 -17.50
CA SER A 90 -3.55 -0.41 -18.15
C SER A 90 -2.34 -0.84 -17.31
N GLN A 91 -1.69 0.11 -16.62
CA GLN A 91 -0.61 -0.20 -15.66
C GLN A 91 -1.13 -0.95 -14.44
N LYS A 92 -2.29 -0.54 -13.93
CA LYS A 92 -2.97 -1.24 -12.84
C LYS A 92 -3.31 -2.68 -13.23
N ALA A 93 -3.85 -2.92 -14.43
CA ALA A 93 -4.10 -4.25 -14.96
C ALA A 93 -2.83 -5.11 -15.00
N SER A 94 -1.72 -4.55 -15.48
CA SER A 94 -0.43 -5.24 -15.56
C SER A 94 0.11 -5.63 -14.18
N VAL A 95 0.04 -4.72 -13.21
CA VAL A 95 0.47 -4.97 -11.83
C VAL A 95 -0.42 -5.99 -11.14
N SER A 96 -1.74 -5.89 -11.31
CA SER A 96 -2.71 -6.84 -10.75
C SER A 96 -2.53 -8.25 -11.32
N PHE A 97 -2.26 -8.38 -12.62
CA PHE A 97 -1.93 -9.67 -13.22
C PHE A 97 -0.64 -10.27 -12.63
N ALA A 98 0.42 -9.47 -12.49
CA ALA A 98 1.66 -9.92 -11.87
C ALA A 98 1.44 -10.38 -10.41
N ALA A 99 0.63 -9.65 -9.65
CA ALA A 99 0.26 -10.04 -8.30
C ALA A 99 -0.53 -11.38 -8.28
N MET A 100 -1.45 -11.60 -9.22
CA MET A 100 -2.21 -12.85 -9.31
C MET A 100 -1.32 -14.06 -9.63
N VAL A 101 -0.29 -13.90 -10.46
CA VAL A 101 0.72 -14.95 -10.67
C VAL A 101 1.45 -15.29 -9.35
N GLN A 102 1.74 -14.29 -8.52
CA GLN A 102 2.34 -14.53 -7.20
C GLN A 102 1.38 -15.25 -6.25
N VAL A 103 0.09 -14.88 -6.24
CA VAL A 103 -0.95 -15.56 -5.48
C VAL A 103 -1.04 -17.02 -5.91
N ARG A 104 -1.13 -17.29 -7.22
CA ARG A 104 -1.12 -18.65 -7.77
C ARG A 104 0.07 -19.45 -7.24
N ASN A 105 1.28 -18.90 -7.34
CA ASN A 105 2.49 -19.60 -6.90
C ASN A 105 2.48 -19.89 -5.38
N LYS A 106 2.09 -18.91 -4.56
CA LYS A 106 1.99 -19.10 -3.11
C LYS A 106 0.94 -20.15 -2.73
N LEU A 107 -0.19 -20.17 -3.44
CA LEU A 107 -1.23 -21.15 -3.21
C LEU A 107 -0.78 -22.56 -3.62
N THR A 108 -0.03 -22.72 -4.72
CA THR A 108 0.59 -24.00 -5.08
C THR A 108 1.55 -24.49 -3.99
N THR A 109 2.43 -23.62 -3.49
CA THR A 109 3.35 -23.97 -2.39
C THR A 109 2.60 -24.37 -1.12
N ALA A 110 1.54 -23.64 -0.75
CA ALA A 110 0.74 -23.97 0.43
C ALA A 110 0.03 -25.32 0.29
N LEU A 111 -0.41 -25.70 -0.92
CA LEU A 111 -0.96 -27.02 -1.20
C LEU A 111 0.10 -28.12 -1.03
N ASP A 112 1.30 -27.90 -1.58
CA ASP A 112 2.43 -28.84 -1.45
C ASP A 112 2.84 -29.03 0.02
N GLU A 113 2.82 -27.97 0.83
CA GLU A 113 3.09 -28.02 2.28
C GLU A 113 2.05 -28.86 3.03
N ILE A 114 0.75 -28.72 2.74
CA ILE A 114 -0.30 -29.53 3.36
C ILE A 114 -0.13 -31.01 3.02
N MET A 115 0.19 -31.34 1.76
CA MET A 115 0.42 -32.73 1.35
C MET A 115 1.65 -33.34 2.04
N ASN A 116 2.73 -32.57 2.24
CA ASN A 116 3.92 -33.03 2.97
C ASN A 116 3.73 -33.12 4.49
N LEU A 117 2.76 -32.43 5.08
CA LEU A 117 2.43 -32.54 6.51
C LEU A 117 1.51 -33.74 6.82
N ALA A 118 0.80 -34.25 5.83
CA ALA A 118 -0.18 -35.33 5.98
C ALA A 118 0.40 -36.75 5.77
N VAL A 119 1.70 -36.86 5.47
CA VAL A 119 2.45 -38.12 5.29
C VAL A 119 3.46 -38.31 6.43
#